data_AF-A0A1Q3DUV3-F1
#
_entry.id   AF-A0A1Q3DUV3-F1
#
_cell.length_a   1.000
_cell.length_b   1.000
_cell.length_c   1.000
_cell.angle_alpha   90.00
_cell.angle_beta   90.00
_cell.angle_gamma   90.00
#
_symmetry.space_group_name_H-M   'P 1'
#
loop_
_entity.id
_entity.type
_entity.pdbx_description
1 polymer ?
#
loop_
_entity_poly.entity_id
_entity_poly.type
_entity_poly.pdbx_seq_one_letter_code
_entity_poly.pdbx_strand_id
1 'polypeptide(L)'
;MFVAKHLVYGHRSTPTSYSGPSVNLTNMSSSELPPSEVLQHVVDVHCHPTDASSILPESMEKLDITICAMSSNPSDQPLVYNLAKSHPRKVIPCFGYHPWFSHLVCLREDVSKEDHYRDLFCTSSAEDLEAFNALLTSLPLPIPLDNLLVELRRNLQEFPHAMLGEVGLDRAFRIPYDYNASPRKLSPFTVPIQHQITILQAQMDLAVELGRNISLHSVKAHQPTMELLANMETKHGADRWNTISLDLHSCGFKPEMLKDIQRRYANTFLSLSVIPFVSWWNPITTTWICVLNKRGA
;
A
#
# COMPACT_ATOMS: atom_id res chain seq x y z
N MET A 1 9.38 -6.24 8.31
CA MET A 1 9.13 -5.09 9.23
C MET A 1 10.20 -4.81 10.32
N PHE A 2 10.69 -5.78 11.14
CA PHE A 2 11.72 -5.46 12.17
C PHE A 2 13.09 -5.10 11.55
N VAL A 3 13.46 -5.77 10.46
CA VAL A 3 14.76 -5.59 9.78
C VAL A 3 14.86 -4.22 9.09
N ALA A 4 13.84 -3.80 8.33
CA ALA A 4 13.85 -2.50 7.66
C ALA A 4 13.75 -1.31 8.64
N LYS A 5 12.97 -1.42 9.72
CA LYS A 5 12.80 -0.31 10.66
C LYS A 5 14.05 -0.08 11.54
N HIS A 6 14.78 -1.14 11.92
CA HIS A 6 16.04 -1.00 12.68
C HIS A 6 17.23 -0.57 11.79
N LEU A 7 17.25 -0.92 10.51
CA LEU A 7 18.34 -0.56 9.60
C LEU A 7 18.23 0.87 9.03
N VAL A 8 17.02 1.45 8.98
CA VAL A 8 16.77 2.80 8.43
C VAL A 8 16.60 3.87 9.52
N TYR A 9 16.03 3.54 10.68
CA TYR A 9 15.72 4.53 11.71
C TYR A 9 16.69 4.39 12.89
N GLY A 10 17.76 5.18 12.86
CA GLY A 10 18.64 5.37 14.01
C GLY A 10 17.85 5.74 15.27
N HIS A 11 18.32 5.25 16.42
CA HIS A 11 17.71 5.46 17.73
C HIS A 11 17.34 6.93 17.95
N ARG A 12 16.03 7.22 18.03
CA ARG A 12 15.54 8.47 18.64
C ARG A 12 15.00 8.16 20.02
N SER A 13 15.80 8.43 21.04
CA SER A 13 15.37 8.51 22.43
C SER A 13 14.59 9.82 22.61
N THR A 14 13.29 9.74 22.88
CA THR A 14 12.52 10.87 23.43
C THR A 14 12.31 10.65 24.92
N PRO A 15 12.54 11.67 25.77
CA PRO A 15 12.49 11.54 27.22
C PRO A 15 11.05 11.64 27.72
N THR A 16 10.55 10.59 28.37
CA THR A 16 9.35 10.68 29.21
C THR A 16 9.70 10.18 30.60
N SER A 17 9.74 11.12 31.54
CA SER A 17 9.93 10.87 32.97
C SER A 17 8.72 10.12 33.54
N TYR A 18 8.90 8.84 33.85
CA TYR A 18 7.99 8.06 34.69
C TYR A 18 8.81 7.22 35.66
N SER A 19 8.72 7.53 36.94
CA SER A 19 9.40 6.82 38.04
C SER A 19 8.52 5.66 38.51
N GLY A 20 8.74 4.49 37.92
CA GLY A 20 8.25 3.18 38.37
C GLY A 20 9.43 2.22 38.58
N PRO A 21 9.25 1.09 39.29
CA PRO A 21 10.35 0.29 39.80
C PRO A 21 11.25 -0.20 38.66
N SER A 22 12.56 -0.01 38.86
CA SER A 22 13.63 -0.32 37.92
C SER A 22 13.65 -1.82 37.56
N VAL A 23 13.04 -2.16 36.44
CA VAL A 23 13.30 -3.43 35.76
C VAL A 23 14.66 -3.28 35.09
N ASN A 24 15.63 -4.11 35.50
CA ASN A 24 16.94 -4.19 34.85
C ASN A 24 16.75 -4.54 33.37
N LEU A 25 16.87 -3.52 32.50
CA LEU A 25 16.80 -3.61 31.04
C LEU A 25 18.12 -4.12 30.40
N THR A 26 18.99 -4.78 31.17
CA THR A 26 20.33 -5.17 30.70
C THR A 26 20.42 -6.54 30.03
N ASN A 27 19.30 -7.18 29.67
CA ASN A 27 19.35 -8.52 29.07
C ASN A 27 18.28 -8.78 27.98
N MET A 28 18.00 -7.82 27.10
CA MET A 28 17.51 -8.19 25.77
C MET A 28 18.72 -8.56 24.93
N SER A 29 18.97 -9.87 24.77
CA SER A 29 19.95 -10.39 23.84
C SER A 29 19.77 -9.68 22.50
N SER A 30 20.82 -9.02 22.00
CA SER A 30 20.92 -8.66 20.59
C SER A 30 20.69 -9.95 19.81
N SER A 31 19.48 -10.17 19.30
CA SER A 31 19.23 -11.28 18.40
C SER A 31 20.08 -11.00 17.17
N GLU A 32 21.22 -11.67 17.10
CA GLU A 32 22.09 -11.63 15.94
C GLU A 32 21.22 -11.97 14.73
N LEU A 33 21.25 -11.11 13.71
CA LEU A 33 20.47 -11.36 12.50
C LEU A 33 20.95 -12.67 11.87
N PRO A 34 20.08 -13.40 11.15
CA PRO A 34 20.51 -14.55 10.38
C PRO A 34 21.69 -14.19 9.45
N PRO A 35 22.55 -15.16 9.08
CA PRO A 35 23.65 -14.92 8.15
C PRO A 35 23.16 -14.30 6.83
N SER A 36 24.00 -13.49 6.19
CA SER A 36 23.65 -12.77 4.95
C SER A 36 23.24 -13.74 3.82
N GLU A 37 23.75 -14.98 3.81
CA GLU A 37 23.35 -16.03 2.87
C GLU A 37 21.89 -16.43 3.01
N VAL A 38 21.29 -16.27 4.20
CA VAL A 38 19.86 -16.47 4.45
C VAL A 38 19.09 -15.20 4.11
N LEU A 39 19.59 -14.04 4.53
CA LEU A 39 18.91 -12.75 4.35
C LEU A 39 18.72 -12.37 2.88
N GLN A 40 19.66 -12.72 1.99
CA GLN A 40 19.52 -12.48 0.55
C GLN A 40 18.30 -13.19 -0.09
N HIS A 41 17.73 -14.18 0.59
CA HIS A 41 16.51 -14.89 0.16
C HIS A 41 15.23 -14.33 0.81
N VAL A 42 15.37 -13.34 1.69
CA VAL A 42 14.26 -12.65 2.32
C VAL A 42 13.84 -11.49 1.45
N VAL A 43 12.52 -11.37 1.24
CA VAL A 43 11.90 -10.23 0.55
C VAL A 43 10.94 -9.55 1.51
N ASP A 44 11.13 -8.26 1.76
CA ASP A 44 10.08 -7.44 2.35
C ASP A 44 9.09 -7.08 1.25
N VAL A 45 8.01 -7.85 1.16
CA VAL A 45 7.05 -7.79 0.03
C VAL A 45 6.17 -6.55 0.04
N HIS A 46 6.22 -5.74 1.10
CA HIS A 46 5.44 -4.52 1.20
C HIS A 46 6.07 -3.50 2.16
N CYS A 47 6.67 -2.46 1.61
CA CYS A 47 7.20 -1.35 2.41
C CYS A 47 7.13 0.01 1.67
N HIS A 48 7.14 1.09 2.44
CA HIS A 48 7.11 2.48 1.95
C HIS A 48 8.43 3.20 2.30
N PRO A 49 9.54 2.91 1.61
CA PRO A 49 10.84 3.49 1.95
C PRO A 49 10.88 5.01 1.69
N THR A 50 10.04 5.51 0.78
CA THR A 50 9.95 6.90 0.34
C THR A 50 9.13 7.80 1.27
N ASP A 51 8.45 7.23 2.27
CA ASP A 51 7.85 7.99 3.38
C ASP A 51 8.92 8.63 4.29
N ALA A 52 10.16 8.13 4.24
CA ALA A 52 11.28 8.75 4.93
C ALA A 52 11.65 10.08 4.24
N SER A 53 11.99 11.10 5.04
CA SER A 53 12.42 12.40 4.52
C SER A 53 13.63 12.33 3.58
N SER A 54 14.46 11.30 3.75
CA SER A 54 15.61 11.01 2.92
C SER A 54 15.99 9.54 3.07
N ILE A 55 16.35 8.89 1.96
CA ILE A 55 16.92 7.54 1.95
C ILE A 55 18.43 7.69 1.81
N LEU A 56 19.18 7.34 2.85
CA LEU A 56 20.64 7.40 2.82
C LEU A 56 21.19 6.24 1.98
N PRO A 57 22.17 6.48 1.07
CA PRO A 57 22.80 5.40 0.30
C PRO A 57 23.33 4.27 1.17
N GLU A 58 23.92 4.60 2.32
CA GLU A 58 24.48 3.63 3.27
C GLU A 58 23.40 2.71 3.87
N SER A 59 22.17 3.20 4.04
CA SER A 59 21.04 2.39 4.50
C SER A 59 20.65 1.33 3.45
N MET A 60 20.67 1.70 2.17
CA MET A 60 20.41 0.77 1.08
C MET A 60 21.56 -0.22 0.87
N GLU A 61 22.81 0.19 1.11
CA GLU A 61 23.98 -0.69 1.04
C GLU A 61 23.96 -1.76 2.14
N LYS A 62 23.60 -1.39 3.37
CA LYS A 62 23.49 -2.31 4.52
C LYS A 62 22.27 -3.24 4.48
N LEU A 63 21.35 -3.02 3.54
CA LEU A 63 20.15 -3.83 3.42
C LEU A 63 20.47 -5.17 2.75
N ASP A 64 20.50 -6.25 3.53
CA ASP A 64 20.79 -7.61 3.04
C ASP A 64 19.60 -8.33 2.42
N ILE A 65 18.43 -7.68 2.39
CA ILE A 65 17.18 -8.22 1.85
C ILE A 65 16.78 -7.50 0.56
N THR A 66 15.90 -8.11 -0.23
CA THR A 66 15.18 -7.41 -1.31
C THR A 66 13.93 -6.75 -0.74
N ILE A 67 13.54 -5.60 -1.29
CA ILE A 67 12.30 -4.91 -0.90
C ILE A 67 11.40 -4.66 -2.10
N CYS A 68 10.10 -4.83 -1.90
CA CYS A 68 9.06 -4.32 -2.77
C CYS A 68 8.66 -2.92 -2.27
N ALA A 69 9.11 -1.89 -2.98
CA ALA A 69 8.90 -0.50 -2.60
C ALA A 69 7.59 0.01 -3.20
N MET A 70 6.60 0.25 -2.34
CA MET A 70 5.26 0.70 -2.72
C MET A 70 5.25 2.19 -3.05
N SER A 71 4.58 2.53 -4.15
CA SER A 71 4.14 3.91 -4.38
C SER A 71 2.66 4.02 -4.03
N SER A 72 2.25 5.13 -3.42
CA SER A 72 0.86 5.31 -2.98
C SER A 72 0.11 6.42 -3.70
N ASN A 73 0.81 7.43 -4.21
CA ASN A 73 0.21 8.67 -4.71
C ASN A 73 1.06 9.29 -5.84
N PRO A 74 0.56 10.32 -6.54
CA PRO A 74 1.29 10.93 -7.67
C PRO A 74 2.71 11.44 -7.31
N SER A 75 2.89 12.00 -6.12
CA SER A 75 4.20 12.55 -5.71
C SER A 75 5.23 11.47 -5.36
N ASP A 76 4.76 10.26 -5.06
CA ASP A 76 5.57 9.13 -4.63
C ASP A 76 6.03 8.23 -5.81
N GLN A 77 5.26 8.21 -6.92
CA GLN A 77 5.66 7.51 -8.16
C GLN A 77 7.11 7.80 -8.59
N PRO A 78 7.56 9.06 -8.75
CA PRO A 78 8.93 9.34 -9.17
C PRO A 78 9.99 8.97 -8.11
N LEU A 79 9.64 8.96 -6.83
CA LEU A 79 10.58 8.62 -5.76
C LEU A 79 10.90 7.11 -5.79
N VAL A 80 9.87 6.27 -5.88
CA VAL A 80 10.01 4.82 -6.04
C VAL A 80 10.73 4.46 -7.34
N TYR A 81 10.40 5.16 -8.43
CA TYR A 81 11.09 5.02 -9.71
C TYR A 81 12.59 5.26 -9.59
N ASN A 82 13.00 6.39 -9.00
CA ASN A 82 14.41 6.75 -8.85
C ASN A 82 15.15 5.81 -7.89
N LEU A 83 14.47 5.36 -6.82
CA LEU A 83 15.02 4.39 -5.89
C LEU A 83 15.31 3.05 -6.59
N ALA A 84 14.39 2.57 -7.43
CA ALA A 84 14.56 1.35 -8.20
C ALA A 84 15.67 1.46 -9.26
N LYS A 85 15.79 2.61 -9.95
CA LYS A 85 16.92 2.87 -10.87
C LYS A 85 18.26 2.84 -10.16
N SER A 86 18.32 3.36 -8.93
CA SER A 86 19.57 3.46 -8.16
C SER A 86 19.97 2.11 -7.55
N HIS A 87 19.01 1.24 -7.23
CA HIS A 87 19.26 -0.04 -6.55
C HIS A 87 18.54 -1.23 -7.23
N PRO A 88 18.78 -1.52 -8.53
CA PRO A 88 17.99 -2.48 -9.31
C PRO A 88 18.10 -3.93 -8.84
N ARG A 89 19.11 -4.25 -8.01
CA ARG A 89 19.28 -5.59 -7.41
C ARG A 89 18.56 -5.76 -6.07
N LYS A 90 18.18 -4.67 -5.41
CA LYS A 90 17.58 -4.69 -4.06
C LYS A 90 16.13 -4.20 -4.04
N VAL A 91 15.71 -3.46 -5.06
CA VAL A 91 14.41 -2.81 -5.09
C VAL A 91 13.59 -3.34 -6.25
N ILE A 92 12.46 -3.94 -5.92
CA ILE A 92 11.38 -4.21 -6.85
C ILE A 92 10.41 -3.03 -6.71
N PRO A 93 10.30 -2.13 -7.70
CA PRO A 93 9.35 -1.03 -7.61
C PRO A 93 7.93 -1.56 -7.73
N CYS A 94 7.02 -1.02 -6.94
CA CYS A 94 5.59 -1.22 -7.07
C CYS A 94 4.97 0.12 -7.42
N PHE A 95 4.31 0.17 -8.58
CA PHE A 95 3.65 1.36 -9.09
C PHE A 95 2.14 1.21 -8.91
N GLY A 96 1.48 2.18 -8.30
CA GLY A 96 0.05 2.10 -8.02
C GLY A 96 -0.48 3.32 -7.30
N TYR A 97 -1.79 3.51 -7.37
CA TYR A 97 -2.50 4.61 -6.75
C TYR A 97 -3.43 4.08 -5.67
N HIS A 98 -3.09 4.43 -4.43
CA HIS A 98 -3.73 3.96 -3.21
C HIS A 98 -5.14 4.57 -3.05
N PRO A 99 -6.14 3.83 -2.52
CA PRO A 99 -7.52 4.31 -2.35
C PRO A 99 -7.65 5.61 -1.56
N TRP A 100 -6.71 5.94 -0.69
CA TRP A 100 -6.72 7.22 0.02
C TRP A 100 -6.70 8.43 -0.92
N PHE A 101 -6.07 8.30 -2.08
CA PHE A 101 -5.93 9.35 -3.08
C PHE A 101 -6.90 9.20 -4.26
N SER A 102 -7.81 8.22 -4.20
CA SER A 102 -8.82 8.01 -5.25
C SER A 102 -9.74 9.21 -5.47
N HIS A 103 -9.92 10.07 -4.45
CA HIS A 103 -10.65 11.34 -4.59
C HIS A 103 -9.98 12.32 -5.55
N LEU A 104 -8.67 12.20 -5.78
CA LEU A 104 -7.94 13.04 -6.74
C LEU A 104 -8.18 12.62 -8.19
N VAL A 105 -8.85 11.48 -8.43
CA VAL A 105 -9.00 10.91 -9.77
C VAL A 105 -10.42 11.14 -10.27
N CYS A 106 -10.57 11.78 -11.43
CA CYS A 106 -11.87 11.93 -12.10
C CYS A 106 -12.08 10.82 -13.15
N LEU A 107 -13.34 10.37 -13.24
CA LEU A 107 -13.80 9.34 -14.18
C LEU A 107 -14.54 9.91 -15.39
N ARG A 108 -14.77 11.22 -15.42
CA ARG A 108 -15.49 11.95 -16.47
C ARG A 108 -14.56 12.95 -17.12
N GLU A 109 -14.68 13.10 -18.43
CA GLU A 109 -14.02 14.17 -19.19
C GLU A 109 -14.63 15.54 -18.85
N ASP A 110 -13.82 16.59 -18.95
CA ASP A 110 -14.22 18.00 -18.82
C ASP A 110 -14.99 18.41 -17.55
N VAL A 111 -14.80 17.66 -16.45
CA VAL A 111 -15.40 18.01 -15.15
C VAL A 111 -14.60 19.13 -14.46
N SER A 112 -15.31 20.13 -13.93
CA SER A 112 -14.66 21.17 -13.15
C SER A 112 -14.14 20.61 -11.82
N LYS A 113 -13.15 21.30 -11.21
CA LYS A 113 -12.63 20.94 -9.89
C LYS A 113 -13.75 20.82 -8.85
N GLU A 114 -14.63 21.81 -8.82
CA GLU A 114 -15.72 21.87 -7.84
C GLU A 114 -16.73 20.76 -8.07
N ASP A 115 -17.18 20.56 -9.31
CA ASP A 115 -18.18 19.53 -9.63
C ASP A 115 -17.67 18.13 -9.31
N HIS A 116 -16.40 17.84 -9.63
CA HIS A 116 -15.78 16.56 -9.32
C HIS A 116 -15.82 16.24 -7.82
N TYR A 117 -15.35 17.16 -6.98
CA TYR A 117 -15.34 16.92 -5.54
C TYR A 117 -16.74 16.97 -4.93
N ARG A 118 -17.63 17.80 -5.47
CA ARG A 118 -19.03 17.88 -5.03
C ARG A 118 -19.77 16.57 -5.29
N ASP A 119 -19.51 15.90 -6.42
CA ASP A 119 -20.09 14.60 -6.72
C ASP A 119 -19.60 13.49 -5.78
N LEU A 120 -18.34 13.56 -5.33
CA LEU A 120 -17.77 12.57 -4.41
C LEU A 120 -18.20 12.79 -2.96
N PHE A 121 -18.32 14.05 -2.55
CA PHE A 121 -18.52 14.44 -1.16
C PHE A 121 -19.96 14.90 -0.97
N CYS A 122 -20.79 14.02 -0.39
CA CYS A 122 -22.17 14.34 -0.08
C CYS A 122 -22.26 15.54 0.87
N THR A 123 -22.80 16.67 0.40
CA THR A 123 -23.04 17.88 1.20
C THR A 123 -24.51 17.99 1.57
N SER A 124 -24.97 17.22 2.58
CA SER A 124 -26.39 17.17 2.95
C SER A 124 -26.77 18.17 4.04
N SER A 125 -25.83 18.57 4.91
CA SER A 125 -26.05 19.57 5.96
C SER A 125 -25.31 20.88 5.70
N ALA A 126 -25.65 21.92 6.48
CA ALA A 126 -24.91 23.18 6.48
C ALA A 126 -23.46 22.99 6.96
N GLU A 127 -23.22 22.12 7.95
CA GLU A 127 -21.87 21.81 8.41
C GLU A 127 -21.06 21.09 7.34
N ASP A 128 -21.67 20.17 6.59
CA ASP A 128 -21.00 19.50 5.47
C ASP A 128 -20.62 20.52 4.37
N LEU A 129 -21.48 21.49 4.07
CA LEU A 129 -21.17 22.50 3.07
C LEU A 129 -20.00 23.40 3.50
N GLU A 130 -19.95 23.79 4.79
CA GLU A 130 -18.81 24.52 5.34
C GLU A 130 -17.51 23.69 5.27
N ALA A 131 -17.57 22.43 5.69
CA ALA A 131 -16.44 21.50 5.61
C ALA A 131 -15.98 21.29 4.15
N PHE A 132 -16.91 21.18 3.20
CA PHE A 132 -16.62 21.04 1.78
C PHE A 132 -15.90 22.27 1.24
N ASN A 133 -16.42 23.48 1.53
CA ASN A 133 -15.81 24.72 1.08
C ASN A 133 -14.40 24.89 1.64
N ALA A 134 -14.19 24.56 2.92
CA ALA A 134 -12.86 24.57 3.52
C ALA A 134 -11.90 23.59 2.83
N LEU A 135 -12.35 22.34 2.60
CA LEU A 135 -11.54 21.30 1.96
C LEU A 135 -11.23 21.61 0.48
N LEU A 136 -12.19 22.16 -0.26
CA LEU A 136 -12.04 22.46 -1.69
C LEU A 136 -10.87 23.43 -1.96
N THR A 137 -10.56 24.33 -1.02
CA THR A 137 -9.44 25.27 -1.17
C THR A 137 -8.08 24.57 -1.21
N SER A 138 -7.89 23.47 -0.48
CA SER A 138 -6.61 22.76 -0.40
C SER A 138 -6.46 21.64 -1.43
N LEU A 139 -7.56 21.13 -1.98
CA LEU A 139 -7.54 20.06 -2.97
C LEU A 139 -6.95 20.53 -4.32
N PRO A 140 -6.20 19.70 -5.04
CA PRO A 140 -5.69 20.04 -6.37
C PRO A 140 -6.77 19.90 -7.45
N LEU A 141 -6.43 20.22 -8.70
CA LEU A 141 -7.23 19.80 -9.86
C LEU A 141 -7.28 18.26 -9.93
N PRO A 142 -8.44 17.66 -10.26
CA PRO A 142 -8.53 16.22 -10.41
C PRO A 142 -7.72 15.72 -11.62
N ILE A 143 -7.21 14.51 -11.50
CA ILE A 143 -6.40 13.82 -12.50
C ILE A 143 -7.33 12.88 -13.28
N PRO A 144 -7.42 12.99 -14.61
CA PRO A 144 -8.13 12.01 -15.43
C PRO A 144 -7.57 10.61 -15.22
N LEU A 145 -8.46 9.61 -15.06
CA LEU A 145 -8.05 8.22 -14.90
C LEU A 145 -7.12 7.74 -16.03
N ASP A 146 -7.35 8.18 -17.26
CA ASP A 146 -6.51 7.80 -18.40
C ASP A 146 -5.06 8.29 -18.26
N ASN A 147 -4.86 9.51 -17.75
CA ASN A 147 -3.52 10.05 -17.51
C ASN A 147 -2.77 9.21 -16.47
N LEU A 148 -3.48 8.81 -15.42
CA LEU A 148 -2.97 7.93 -14.37
C LEU A 148 -2.56 6.56 -14.96
N LEU A 149 -3.40 5.97 -15.81
CA LEU A 149 -3.13 4.68 -16.45
C LEU A 149 -1.98 4.74 -17.46
N VAL A 150 -1.83 5.86 -18.18
CA VAL A 150 -0.68 6.09 -19.08
C VAL A 150 0.63 6.09 -18.29
N GLU A 151 0.68 6.82 -17.17
CA GLU A 151 1.86 6.81 -16.31
C GLU A 151 2.14 5.44 -15.71
N LEU A 152 1.11 4.77 -15.18
CA LEU A 152 1.22 3.44 -14.60
C LEU A 152 1.75 2.43 -15.62
N ARG A 153 1.20 2.43 -16.84
CA ARG A 153 1.65 1.54 -17.93
C ARG A 153 3.11 1.80 -18.28
N ARG A 154 3.50 3.06 -18.45
CA ARG A 154 4.90 3.45 -18.73
C ARG A 154 5.85 2.89 -17.68
N ASN A 155 5.54 3.08 -16.40
CA ASN A 155 6.38 2.60 -15.31
C ASN A 155 6.46 1.07 -15.25
N LEU A 156 5.34 0.35 -15.41
CA LEU A 156 5.29 -1.13 -15.42
C LEU A 156 5.97 -1.76 -16.65
N GLN A 157 6.09 -1.03 -17.76
CA GLN A 157 6.83 -1.45 -18.95
C GLN A 157 8.34 -1.17 -18.83
N GLU A 158 8.72 -0.04 -18.24
CA GLU A 158 10.13 0.30 -18.02
C GLU A 158 10.82 -0.61 -17.00
N PHE A 159 10.05 -1.14 -16.03
CA PHE A 159 10.52 -2.12 -15.06
C PHE A 159 9.78 -3.46 -15.23
N PRO A 160 10.31 -4.41 -16.02
CA PRO A 160 9.64 -5.69 -16.28
C PRO A 160 9.34 -6.54 -15.03
N HIS A 161 10.07 -6.32 -13.94
CA HIS A 161 9.87 -7.00 -12.66
C HIS A 161 9.00 -6.21 -11.67
N ALA A 162 8.50 -5.02 -12.05
CA ALA A 162 7.66 -4.22 -11.19
C ALA A 162 6.35 -4.93 -10.82
N MET A 163 5.76 -4.51 -9.71
CA MET A 163 4.42 -4.95 -9.30
C MET A 163 3.44 -3.79 -9.38
N LEU A 164 2.15 -4.10 -9.41
CA LEU A 164 1.11 -3.12 -9.14
C LEU A 164 0.96 -2.96 -7.62
N GLY A 165 1.19 -1.77 -7.09
CA GLY A 165 1.03 -1.52 -5.66
C GLY A 165 1.60 -0.17 -5.20
N GLU A 166 1.08 0.44 -4.14
CA GLU A 166 -0.04 -0.03 -3.33
C GLU A 166 -1.38 0.41 -3.95
N VAL A 167 -2.29 -0.54 -4.18
CA VAL A 167 -3.64 -0.28 -4.69
C VAL A 167 -4.67 -0.98 -3.82
N GLY A 168 -5.93 -0.57 -3.83
CA GLY A 168 -6.95 -1.31 -3.09
C GLY A 168 -8.22 -0.54 -2.77
N LEU A 169 -8.89 -0.97 -1.70
CA LEU A 169 -10.14 -0.38 -1.20
C LEU A 169 -10.02 -0.02 0.28
N ASP A 170 -10.46 1.19 0.64
CA ASP A 170 -10.50 1.66 2.02
C ASP A 170 -11.80 2.41 2.31
N ARG A 171 -12.70 1.76 3.05
CA ARG A 171 -13.97 2.37 3.49
C ARG A 171 -13.84 3.16 4.80
N ALA A 172 -12.71 3.06 5.49
CA ALA A 172 -12.47 3.72 6.76
C ALA A 172 -11.80 5.08 6.62
N PHE A 173 -11.09 5.31 5.51
CA PHE A 173 -10.30 6.52 5.30
C PHE A 173 -11.17 7.77 5.17
N ARG A 174 -10.88 8.76 6.01
CA ARG A 174 -11.47 10.11 5.97
C ARG A 174 -10.48 11.07 5.34
N ILE A 175 -10.95 11.92 4.42
CA ILE A 175 -10.07 12.87 3.71
C ILE A 175 -9.57 13.92 4.70
N PRO A 176 -8.25 14.11 4.88
CA PRO A 176 -7.73 15.19 5.71
C PRO A 176 -7.87 16.54 5.02
N TYR A 177 -8.03 17.62 5.80
CA TYR A 177 -7.99 18.99 5.25
C TYR A 177 -6.60 19.35 4.71
N ASP A 178 -5.57 18.82 5.36
CA ASP A 178 -4.18 18.86 4.92
C ASP A 178 -3.55 17.49 5.20
N TYR A 179 -3.14 16.80 4.14
CA TYR A 179 -2.54 15.47 4.22
C TYR A 179 -1.15 15.50 4.88
N ASN A 180 -0.42 16.61 4.75
CA ASN A 180 0.95 16.77 5.22
C ASN A 180 1.02 17.35 6.64
N ALA A 181 -0.09 17.83 7.20
CA ALA A 181 -0.16 18.34 8.56
C ALA A 181 0.09 17.25 9.62
N SER A 182 0.72 17.63 10.73
CA SER A 182 0.92 16.77 11.90
C SER A 182 0.57 17.55 13.18
N PRO A 183 -0.53 17.19 13.89
CA PRO A 183 -1.48 16.12 13.60
C PRO A 183 -2.44 16.46 12.44
N ARG A 184 -2.90 15.43 11.72
CA ARG A 184 -3.88 15.59 10.65
C ARG A 184 -5.26 15.91 11.22
N LYS A 185 -5.91 16.97 10.71
CA LYS A 185 -7.33 17.24 10.93
C LYS A 185 -8.15 16.58 9.83
N LEU A 186 -9.08 15.70 10.20
CA LEU A 186 -9.92 14.95 9.26
C LEU A 186 -11.21 15.71 8.93
N SER A 187 -11.59 15.70 7.65
CA SER A 187 -12.91 16.12 7.19
C SER A 187 -13.96 15.02 7.45
N PRO A 188 -15.26 15.31 7.34
CA PRO A 188 -16.30 14.29 7.45
C PRO A 188 -16.38 13.39 6.22
N PHE A 189 -15.62 13.64 5.15
CA PHE A 189 -15.82 12.97 3.87
C PHE A 189 -15.02 11.67 3.72
N THR A 190 -15.64 10.70 3.06
CA THR A 190 -15.05 9.45 2.56
C THR A 190 -15.30 9.36 1.07
N VAL A 191 -14.41 8.71 0.32
CA VAL A 191 -14.66 8.44 -1.10
C VAL A 191 -15.70 7.32 -1.27
N PRO A 192 -16.71 7.48 -2.14
CA PRO A 192 -17.66 6.41 -2.44
C PRO A 192 -16.96 5.12 -2.87
N ILE A 193 -17.40 3.98 -2.32
CA ILE A 193 -16.75 2.69 -2.59
C ILE A 193 -16.74 2.33 -4.08
N GLN A 194 -17.79 2.69 -4.82
CA GLN A 194 -17.88 2.41 -6.25
C GLN A 194 -16.81 3.17 -7.05
N HIS A 195 -16.50 4.41 -6.65
CA HIS A 195 -15.43 5.20 -7.26
C HIS A 195 -14.07 4.54 -7.06
N GLN A 196 -13.81 4.06 -5.84
CA GLN A 196 -12.57 3.30 -5.54
C GLN A 196 -12.49 2.00 -6.35
N ILE A 197 -13.59 1.25 -6.46
CA ILE A 197 -13.66 0.00 -7.24
C ILE A 197 -13.34 0.26 -8.71
N THR A 198 -13.91 1.29 -9.32
CA THR A 198 -13.67 1.61 -10.74
C THR A 198 -12.20 1.92 -11.00
N ILE A 199 -11.56 2.72 -10.14
CA ILE A 199 -10.13 3.07 -10.27
C ILE A 199 -9.25 1.84 -10.04
N LEU A 200 -9.54 1.06 -9.00
CA LEU A 200 -8.81 -0.17 -8.70
C LEU A 200 -8.92 -1.17 -9.84
N GLN A 201 -10.12 -1.40 -10.38
CA GLN A 201 -10.35 -2.33 -11.48
C GLN A 201 -9.52 -1.96 -12.71
N ALA A 202 -9.49 -0.67 -13.08
CA ALA A 202 -8.70 -0.21 -14.22
C ALA A 202 -7.18 -0.43 -14.03
N GLN A 203 -6.68 -0.21 -12.80
CA GLN A 203 -5.30 -0.52 -12.46
C GLN A 203 -5.01 -2.03 -12.52
N MET A 204 -5.91 -2.88 -12.00
CA MET A 204 -5.76 -4.34 -12.02
C MET A 204 -5.86 -4.91 -13.42
N ASP A 205 -6.70 -4.35 -14.30
CA ASP A 205 -6.78 -4.74 -15.70
C ASP A 205 -5.42 -4.60 -16.39
N LEU A 206 -4.72 -3.49 -16.14
CA LEU A 206 -3.38 -3.28 -16.67
C LEU A 206 -2.36 -4.27 -16.09
N ALA A 207 -2.45 -4.62 -14.82
CA ALA A 207 -1.59 -5.64 -14.21
C ALA A 207 -1.81 -7.02 -14.83
N VAL A 208 -3.07 -7.43 -15.07
CA VAL A 208 -3.38 -8.69 -15.75
C VAL A 208 -2.95 -8.66 -17.22
N GLU A 209 -3.07 -7.52 -17.89
CA GLU A 209 -2.58 -7.33 -19.25
C GLU A 209 -1.06 -7.54 -19.34
N LEU A 210 -0.32 -6.94 -18.41
CA LEU A 210 1.15 -6.97 -18.41
C LEU A 210 1.75 -8.15 -17.64
N GLY A 211 0.94 -8.99 -16.98
CA GLY A 211 1.44 -10.09 -16.15
C GLY A 211 2.20 -9.60 -14.92
N ARG A 212 1.60 -8.68 -14.15
CA ARG A 212 2.19 -8.04 -12.98
C ARG A 212 1.46 -8.48 -11.71
N ASN A 213 2.23 -8.89 -10.70
CA ASN A 213 1.69 -9.21 -9.38
C ASN A 213 1.13 -7.95 -8.71
N ILE A 214 0.20 -8.13 -7.77
CA ILE A 214 -0.54 -7.03 -7.15
C ILE A 214 -0.34 -7.06 -5.64
N SER A 215 0.01 -5.92 -5.03
CA SER A 215 -0.09 -5.70 -3.59
C SER A 215 -1.37 -4.90 -3.29
N LEU A 216 -2.30 -5.56 -2.60
CA LEU A 216 -3.71 -5.18 -2.52
C LEU A 216 -4.13 -4.81 -1.09
N HIS A 217 -4.48 -3.52 -0.91
CA HIS A 217 -5.04 -2.95 0.30
C HIS A 217 -6.53 -3.25 0.42
N SER A 218 -6.98 -3.61 1.62
CA SER A 218 -8.40 -3.85 1.86
C SER A 218 -8.77 -3.58 3.31
N VAL A 219 -9.27 -2.37 3.60
CA VAL A 219 -9.69 -1.95 4.94
C VAL A 219 -11.18 -1.66 4.98
N LYS A 220 -11.89 -2.39 5.87
CA LYS A 220 -13.37 -2.37 5.99
C LYS A 220 -14.12 -2.61 4.67
N ALA A 221 -13.46 -3.24 3.69
CA ALA A 221 -13.96 -3.44 2.33
C ALA A 221 -13.98 -4.91 1.90
N HIS A 222 -13.96 -5.87 2.85
CA HIS A 222 -13.79 -7.29 2.56
C HIS A 222 -14.73 -7.84 1.48
N GLN A 223 -16.04 -7.57 1.58
CA GLN A 223 -17.01 -8.06 0.60
C GLN A 223 -16.85 -7.42 -0.79
N PRO A 224 -16.76 -6.08 -0.91
CA PRO A 224 -16.37 -5.43 -2.17
C PRO A 224 -15.09 -5.98 -2.79
N THR A 225 -14.06 -6.26 -1.97
CA THR A 225 -12.81 -6.88 -2.43
C THR A 225 -13.10 -8.27 -3.03
N MET A 226 -13.85 -9.12 -2.33
CA MET A 226 -14.18 -10.47 -2.81
C MET A 226 -15.00 -10.48 -4.11
N GLU A 227 -15.97 -9.57 -4.21
CA GLU A 227 -16.78 -9.39 -5.42
C GLU A 227 -15.91 -8.91 -6.59
N LEU A 228 -15.00 -7.96 -6.34
CA LEU A 228 -14.06 -7.52 -7.36
C LEU A 228 -13.14 -8.66 -7.83
N LEU A 229 -12.57 -9.45 -6.92
CA LEU A 229 -11.73 -10.58 -7.30
C LEU A 229 -12.48 -11.60 -8.18
N ALA A 230 -13.73 -11.91 -7.83
CA ALA A 230 -14.58 -12.80 -8.62
C ALA A 230 -14.87 -12.23 -10.02
N ASN A 231 -15.13 -10.91 -10.09
CA ASN A 231 -15.35 -10.21 -11.35
C ASN A 231 -14.08 -10.20 -12.23
N MET A 232 -12.91 -10.02 -11.63
CA MET A 232 -11.63 -10.03 -12.34
C MET A 232 -11.29 -11.41 -12.92
N GLU A 233 -11.50 -12.48 -12.14
CA GLU A 233 -11.35 -13.85 -12.62
C GLU A 233 -12.32 -14.14 -13.78
N THR A 234 -13.59 -13.75 -13.63
CA THR A 234 -14.61 -13.93 -14.67
C THR A 234 -14.26 -13.15 -15.95
N LYS A 235 -13.80 -11.90 -15.81
CA LYS A 235 -13.48 -11.00 -16.92
C LYS A 235 -12.26 -11.46 -17.72
N HIS A 236 -11.20 -11.90 -17.04
CA HIS A 236 -9.93 -12.25 -17.68
C HIS A 236 -9.78 -13.75 -17.96
N GLY A 237 -10.69 -14.57 -17.43
CA GLY A 237 -10.59 -16.02 -17.45
C GLY A 237 -9.61 -16.54 -16.38
N ALA A 238 -9.96 -17.69 -15.79
CA ALA A 238 -9.18 -18.28 -14.70
C ALA A 238 -7.71 -18.54 -15.09
N ASP A 239 -7.43 -18.96 -16.32
CA ASP A 239 -6.06 -19.26 -16.77
C ASP A 239 -5.17 -18.02 -16.72
N ARG A 240 -5.63 -16.90 -17.29
CA ARG A 240 -4.87 -15.64 -17.30
C ARG A 240 -4.79 -15.03 -15.92
N TRP A 241 -5.91 -15.00 -15.19
CA TRP A 241 -5.98 -14.46 -13.84
C TRP A 241 -4.99 -15.15 -12.89
N ASN A 242 -4.90 -16.48 -12.96
CA ASN A 242 -4.01 -17.26 -12.11
C ASN A 242 -2.52 -17.18 -12.49
N THR A 243 -2.16 -16.47 -13.57
CA THR A 243 -0.74 -16.20 -13.89
C THR A 243 -0.12 -15.11 -13.02
N ILE A 244 -0.93 -14.22 -12.44
CA ILE A 244 -0.46 -13.18 -11.54
C ILE A 244 -0.77 -13.55 -10.09
N SER A 245 0.12 -13.18 -9.18
CA SER A 245 -0.08 -13.32 -7.74
C SER A 245 -0.69 -12.06 -7.14
N LEU A 246 -1.62 -12.23 -6.20
CA LEU A 246 -2.18 -11.15 -5.38
C LEU A 246 -1.69 -11.30 -3.96
N ASP A 247 -1.10 -10.26 -3.37
CA ASP A 247 -0.76 -10.19 -1.97
C ASP A 247 -1.74 -9.27 -1.23
N LEU A 248 -2.53 -9.84 -0.31
CA LEU A 248 -3.40 -9.08 0.58
C LEU A 248 -2.57 -8.58 1.77
N HIS A 249 -1.98 -7.38 1.67
CA HIS A 249 -1.09 -6.90 2.73
C HIS A 249 -1.85 -6.33 3.92
N SER A 250 -1.32 -6.56 5.13
CA SER A 250 -1.81 -6.01 6.41
C SER A 250 -3.34 -6.14 6.59
N CYS A 251 -3.94 -7.17 6.00
CA CYS A 251 -5.39 -7.21 5.87
C CYS A 251 -6.05 -7.74 7.15
N GLY A 252 -7.06 -7.02 7.64
CA GLY A 252 -7.77 -7.32 8.90
C GLY A 252 -8.81 -8.44 8.80
N PHE A 253 -8.64 -9.38 7.86
CA PHE A 253 -9.61 -10.46 7.64
C PHE A 253 -9.61 -11.44 8.81
N LYS A 254 -10.79 -12.01 9.10
CA LYS A 254 -10.89 -13.12 10.04
C LYS A 254 -10.21 -14.38 9.46
N PRO A 255 -9.62 -15.25 10.29
CA PRO A 255 -8.94 -16.46 9.83
C PRO A 255 -9.79 -17.36 8.91
N GLU A 256 -11.10 -17.43 9.15
CA GLU A 256 -12.02 -18.24 8.34
C GLU A 256 -12.15 -17.66 6.93
N MET A 257 -12.27 -16.34 6.81
CA MET A 257 -12.33 -15.66 5.51
C MET A 257 -11.03 -15.83 4.72
N LEU A 258 -9.88 -15.76 5.40
CA LEU A 258 -8.58 -16.00 4.77
C LEU A 258 -8.49 -17.42 4.19
N LYS A 259 -8.97 -18.43 4.93
CA LYS A 259 -9.02 -19.82 4.44
C LYS A 259 -9.92 -19.94 3.22
N ASP A 260 -11.07 -19.27 3.21
CA ASP A 260 -11.98 -19.30 2.08
C ASP A 260 -11.38 -18.61 0.84
N ILE A 261 -10.66 -17.50 1.03
CA ILE A 261 -9.92 -16.82 -0.04
C ILE A 261 -8.86 -17.75 -0.63
N GLN A 262 -8.01 -18.35 0.21
CA GLN A 262 -6.93 -19.23 -0.24
C GLN A 262 -7.44 -20.51 -0.91
N ARG A 263 -8.63 -20.98 -0.53
CA ARG A 263 -9.29 -22.12 -1.20
C ARG A 263 -9.85 -21.74 -2.56
N ARG A 264 -10.38 -20.53 -2.70
CA ARG A 264 -11.05 -20.07 -3.92
C ARG A 264 -10.06 -19.54 -4.96
N TYR A 265 -9.05 -18.80 -4.51
CA TYR A 265 -8.08 -18.12 -5.37
C TYR A 265 -6.68 -18.62 -5.05
N ALA A 266 -6.22 -19.60 -5.83
CA ALA A 266 -4.90 -20.23 -5.63
C ALA A 266 -3.73 -19.26 -5.82
N ASN A 267 -3.97 -18.12 -6.47
CA ASN A 267 -2.99 -17.06 -6.71
C ASN A 267 -3.00 -15.95 -5.65
N THR A 268 -3.77 -16.10 -4.56
CA THR A 268 -3.85 -15.09 -3.48
C THR A 268 -3.04 -15.49 -2.25
N PHE A 269 -2.21 -14.55 -1.79
CA PHE A 269 -1.28 -14.66 -0.69
C PHE A 269 -1.57 -13.58 0.37
N LEU A 270 -0.92 -13.73 1.53
CA LEU A 270 -1.08 -12.84 2.68
C LEU A 270 0.30 -12.44 3.20
N SER A 271 0.53 -11.13 3.32
CA SER A 271 1.68 -10.58 4.02
C SER A 271 1.24 -9.91 5.32
N LEU A 272 1.92 -10.25 6.41
CA LEU A 272 1.65 -9.72 7.74
C LEU A 272 2.69 -8.66 8.11
N SER A 273 2.22 -7.50 8.54
CA SER A 273 3.06 -6.46 9.14
C SER A 273 3.17 -6.65 10.66
N VAL A 274 4.27 -6.19 11.24
CA VAL A 274 4.52 -6.24 12.70
C VAL A 274 3.89 -5.03 13.40
N ILE A 275 2.84 -4.43 12.83
CA ILE A 275 2.08 -3.41 13.56
C ILE A 275 1.50 -4.10 14.79
N PRO A 276 1.72 -3.58 16.00
CA PRO A 276 1.29 -4.28 17.19
C PRO A 276 -0.25 -4.24 17.22
N PHE A 277 -0.87 -5.36 16.83
CA PHE A 277 -2.19 -5.74 17.29
C PHE A 277 -2.11 -5.95 18.81
N VAL A 278 -2.01 -4.86 19.59
CA VAL A 278 -2.33 -4.89 21.02
C VAL A 278 -3.84 -4.96 21.09
N SER A 279 -4.43 -6.14 21.12
CA SER A 279 -4.96 -6.66 22.38
C SER A 279 -5.44 -8.11 22.31
N TRP A 280 -5.19 -8.83 21.22
CA TRP A 280 -5.61 -10.24 21.12
C TRP A 280 -4.64 -10.97 20.20
N TRP A 281 -3.52 -11.42 20.73
CA TRP A 281 -2.82 -12.67 20.41
C TRP A 281 -1.46 -12.66 21.12
N ASN A 282 -1.15 -13.77 21.79
CA ASN A 282 0.15 -14.01 22.43
C ASN A 282 1.27 -13.92 21.38
N PRO A 283 2.48 -13.44 21.73
CA PRO A 283 3.53 -13.12 20.78
C PRO A 283 4.22 -14.40 20.32
N ILE A 284 3.73 -14.98 19.23
CA ILE A 284 4.47 -15.96 18.45
C ILE A 284 4.59 -15.36 17.06
N THR A 285 5.80 -14.86 16.79
CA THR A 285 6.43 -14.65 15.48
C THR A 285 5.58 -15.06 14.27
N THR A 286 5.16 -14.11 13.44
CA THR A 286 4.75 -14.42 12.08
C THR A 286 5.07 -13.26 11.14
N THR A 287 6.29 -13.29 10.59
CA THR A 287 6.63 -12.55 9.36
C THR A 287 6.47 -13.56 8.23
N TRP A 288 5.40 -13.47 7.44
CA TRP A 288 5.33 -14.27 6.22
C TRP A 288 6.23 -13.61 5.18
N ILE A 289 7.40 -14.22 4.98
CA ILE A 289 8.25 -14.03 3.82
C ILE A 289 7.50 -14.69 2.66
N CYS A 290 6.92 -13.91 1.76
CA CYS A 290 6.46 -14.49 0.51
C CYS A 290 7.71 -14.81 -0.31
N VAL A 291 8.12 -16.07 -0.33
CA VAL A 291 9.07 -16.57 -1.32
C VAL A 291 8.35 -16.47 -2.66
N LEU A 292 8.55 -15.35 -3.36
CA LEU A 292 8.20 -15.25 -4.77
C LEU A 292 9.00 -16.36 -5.47
N ASN A 293 8.31 -17.43 -5.80
CA ASN A 293 8.89 -18.54 -6.53
C ASN A 293 9.36 -17.96 -7.87
N LYS A 294 10.68 -17.79 -8.03
CA LYS A 294 11.30 -17.55 -9.33
C LYS A 294 11.05 -18.80 -10.17
N ARG A 295 9.86 -18.93 -10.76
CA ARG A 295 9.69 -19.82 -11.89
C ARG A 295 10.52 -19.21 -13.01
N GLY A 296 11.62 -19.89 -13.33
CA GLY A 296 12.61 -19.42 -14.28
C GLY A 296 12.07 -19.35 -15.71
N ALA A 297 12.72 -18.46 -16.47
CA ALA A 297 12.61 -18.20 -17.90
C ALA A 297 11.30 -17.57 -18.38
#